data_AF-A0A9E5JHR7-F1
#
_entry.id   AF-A0A9E5JHR7-F1
#
_cell.length_a   1.000
_cell.length_b   1.000
_cell.length_c   1.000
_cell.angle_alpha   90.00
_cell.angle_beta   90.00
_cell.angle_gamma   90.00
#
_symmetry.space_group_name_H-M   'P 1'
#
loop_
_entity.id
_entity.type
_entity.pdbx_description
1 polymer ?
#
loop_
_entity_poly.entity_id
_entity_poly.type
_entity_poly.pdbx_seq_one_letter_code
_entity_poly.pdbx_strand_id
1 'polypeptide(L)'
;MGRVLVVAGSHGMAGAAALSAEAAMRSGCGYVYIATASSAAPQLTAALPSAILRHSLRAGQARLGWDDLPLLFDALRNVDAVVVGPGLGESCEEWLGEFLGRLETVPTVFDADALNALSRRREWLQQLSRCHVITPHAGEASRLLGWGNDASRVN
;
A
#
# COMPACT_ATOMS: atom_id res chain seq x y z
N MET A 1 0.28 22.35 -3.23
CA MET A 1 1.29 21.38 -3.70
C MET A 1 0.91 20.03 -3.09
N GLY A 2 0.69 18.99 -3.89
CA GLY A 2 0.18 17.70 -3.39
C GLY A 2 1.26 16.85 -2.71
N ARG A 3 0.86 16.03 -1.74
CA ARG A 3 1.71 15.16 -0.93
C ARG A 3 1.19 13.73 -0.99
N VAL A 4 1.99 12.81 -1.52
CA VAL A 4 1.60 11.40 -1.67
C VAL A 4 2.40 10.56 -0.69
N LEU A 5 1.73 9.67 0.03
CA LEU A 5 2.39 8.61 0.79
C LEU A 5 2.30 7.29 0.02
N VAL A 6 3.44 6.63 -0.16
CA VAL A 6 3.54 5.30 -0.75
C VAL A 6 3.89 4.31 0.36
N VAL A 7 2.93 3.45 0.73
CA VAL A 7 3.10 2.35 1.67
C VAL A 7 3.35 1.07 0.88
N ALA A 8 4.62 0.78 0.63
CA ALA A 8 5.03 -0.23 -0.33
C ALA A 8 6.42 -0.79 -0.01
N GLY A 9 6.73 -1.94 -0.58
CA GLY A 9 8.06 -2.53 -0.54
C GLY A 9 8.36 -3.31 0.73
N SER A 10 9.08 -4.39 0.52
CA SER A 10 9.59 -5.34 1.51
C SER A 10 10.94 -5.88 1.04
N HIS A 11 11.54 -6.79 1.79
CA HIS A 11 12.77 -7.48 1.40
C HIS A 11 12.61 -8.12 0.02
N GLY A 12 13.49 -7.75 -0.92
CA GLY A 12 13.43 -8.20 -2.32
C GLY A 12 12.42 -7.44 -3.20
N MET A 13 11.57 -6.59 -2.63
CA MET A 13 10.48 -5.89 -3.34
C MET A 13 10.62 -4.36 -3.32
N ALA A 14 11.83 -3.84 -3.04
CA ALA A 14 12.11 -2.39 -3.07
C ALA A 14 11.75 -1.74 -4.42
N GLY A 15 11.90 -2.47 -5.53
CA GLY A 15 11.55 -1.97 -6.86
C GLY A 15 10.06 -1.62 -7.02
N ALA A 16 9.16 -2.35 -6.35
CA ALA A 16 7.73 -2.05 -6.40
C ALA A 16 7.44 -0.68 -5.78
N ALA A 17 7.99 -0.42 -4.59
CA ALA A 17 7.90 0.89 -3.93
C ALA A 17 8.55 2.00 -4.77
N ALA A 18 9.68 1.71 -5.41
CA ALA A 18 10.38 2.69 -6.25
C ALA A 18 9.53 3.11 -7.45
N LEU A 19 8.97 2.15 -8.19
CA LEU A 19 8.13 2.44 -9.35
C LEU A 19 6.87 3.21 -8.97
N SER A 20 6.22 2.85 -7.87
CA SER A 20 5.05 3.59 -7.37
C SER A 20 5.39 5.03 -6.97
N ALA A 21 6.51 5.22 -6.27
CA ALA A 21 6.98 6.55 -5.88
C ALA A 21 7.39 7.41 -7.09
N GLU A 22 8.07 6.84 -8.08
CA GLU A 22 8.44 7.51 -9.31
C GLU A 22 7.22 7.91 -10.14
N ALA A 23 6.21 7.04 -10.23
CA ALA A 23 4.93 7.36 -10.87
C ALA A 23 4.24 8.54 -10.18
N ALA A 24 4.23 8.56 -8.83
CA ALA A 24 3.70 9.68 -8.07
C ALA A 24 4.49 10.98 -8.32
N MET A 25 5.83 10.94 -8.37
CA MET A 25 6.63 12.11 -8.71
C MET A 25 6.32 12.63 -10.13
N ARG A 26 6.22 11.73 -11.10
CA ARG A 26 5.90 12.06 -12.50
C ARG A 26 4.48 12.61 -12.70
N SER A 27 3.55 12.35 -11.79
CA SER A 27 2.20 12.94 -11.84
C SER A 27 2.16 14.41 -11.41
N GLY A 28 3.29 14.98 -10.96
CA GLY A 28 3.41 16.38 -10.58
C GLY A 28 3.10 16.65 -9.11
N CYS A 29 3.10 15.63 -8.25
CA CYS A 29 3.04 15.87 -6.81
C CYS A 29 4.32 16.57 -6.32
N GLY A 30 4.19 17.35 -5.24
CA GLY A 30 5.32 18.09 -4.71
C GLY A 30 6.20 17.30 -3.75
N TYR A 31 5.58 16.38 -3.00
CA TYR A 31 6.28 15.52 -2.07
C TYR A 31 5.80 14.09 -2.24
N VAL A 32 6.75 13.18 -2.34
CA VAL A 32 6.51 11.74 -2.21
C VAL A 32 7.17 11.25 -0.94
N TYR A 33 6.34 10.77 -0.03
CA TYR A 33 6.77 10.04 1.16
C TYR A 33 6.70 8.55 0.87
N ILE A 34 7.64 7.78 1.41
CA ILE A 34 7.62 6.32 1.34
C ILE A 34 7.66 5.75 2.75
N ALA A 35 6.71 4.87 3.08
CA ALA A 35 6.76 4.00 4.24
C ALA A 35 7.01 2.57 3.76
N THR A 36 8.10 1.96 4.20
CA THR A 36 8.61 0.69 3.66
C THR A 36 9.36 -0.10 4.73
N ALA A 37 9.55 -1.40 4.52
CA ALA A 37 10.34 -2.22 5.43
C ALA A 37 11.79 -1.71 5.48
N SER A 38 12.42 -1.74 6.66
CA SER A 38 13.79 -1.22 6.83
C SER A 38 14.84 -1.90 5.95
N SER A 39 14.61 -3.17 5.59
CA SER A 39 15.44 -3.91 4.64
C SER A 39 15.39 -3.43 3.18
N ALA A 40 14.37 -2.65 2.81
CA ALA A 40 14.20 -2.07 1.47
C ALA A 40 14.62 -0.58 1.40
N ALA A 41 14.73 0.08 2.56
CA ALA A 41 15.04 1.50 2.66
C ALA A 41 16.37 1.90 2.00
N PRO A 42 17.51 1.19 2.19
CA PRO A 42 18.77 1.59 1.56
C PRO A 42 18.71 1.61 0.02
N GLN A 43 18.05 0.62 -0.58
CA GLN A 43 17.87 0.52 -2.02
C GLN A 43 16.98 1.65 -2.53
N LEU A 44 15.93 2.01 -1.77
CA LEU A 44 15.02 3.09 -2.11
C LEU A 44 15.70 4.46 -2.03
N THR A 45 16.47 4.74 -0.98
CA THR A 45 17.22 6.01 -0.87
C THR A 45 18.27 6.15 -1.96
N ALA A 46 18.91 5.05 -2.38
CA ALA A 46 19.86 5.06 -3.48
C ALA A 46 19.19 5.31 -4.84
N ALA A 47 18.03 4.68 -5.08
CA ALA A 47 17.32 4.76 -6.37
C ALA A 47 16.53 6.07 -6.53
N LEU A 48 15.95 6.58 -5.44
CA LEU A 48 15.03 7.72 -5.45
C LEU A 48 15.46 8.78 -4.42
N PRO A 49 16.54 9.53 -4.67
CA PRO A 49 17.06 10.52 -3.72
C PRO A 49 16.09 11.68 -3.43
N SER A 50 15.11 11.92 -4.32
CA SER A 50 14.07 12.93 -4.15
C SER A 50 12.87 12.46 -3.33
N ALA A 51 12.70 11.15 -3.13
CA ALA A 51 11.65 10.61 -2.30
C ALA A 51 12.06 10.65 -0.82
N ILE A 52 11.11 10.98 0.05
CA ILE A 52 11.37 11.12 1.48
C ILE A 52 10.94 9.83 2.17
N LEU A 53 11.89 9.10 2.75
CA LEU A 53 11.53 7.98 3.63
C LEU A 53 10.85 8.54 4.89
N ARG A 54 9.57 8.25 5.07
CA ARG A 54 8.87 8.53 6.31
C ARG A 54 9.10 7.37 7.26
N HIS A 55 10.08 7.58 8.14
CA HIS A 55 10.52 6.66 9.18
C HIS A 55 11.14 5.38 8.57
N SER A 56 12.41 5.12 8.85
CA SER A 56 12.90 3.74 8.73
C SER A 56 12.20 2.97 9.82
N LEU A 57 11.22 2.14 9.45
CA LEU A 57 10.51 1.25 10.35
C LEU A 57 11.53 0.29 11.02
N ARG A 58 11.11 -0.51 12.00
CA ARG A 58 12.04 -1.11 12.97
C ARG A 58 13.21 -1.81 12.27
N ALA A 59 14.43 -1.58 12.77
CA ALA A 59 15.65 -2.03 12.11
C ALA A 59 15.65 -3.57 11.92
N GLY A 60 16.08 -4.01 10.74
CA GLY A 60 16.21 -5.44 10.40
C GLY A 60 14.94 -6.13 9.95
N GLN A 61 13.80 -5.43 9.84
CA GLN A 61 12.56 -6.00 9.36
C GLN A 61 12.57 -6.25 7.85
N ALA A 62 12.19 -7.47 7.48
CA ALA A 62 11.96 -7.86 6.09
C ALA A 62 10.63 -7.32 5.53
N ARG A 63 9.64 -7.07 6.39
CA ARG A 63 8.28 -6.68 6.01
C ARG A 63 7.69 -5.74 7.06
N LEU A 64 6.64 -5.03 6.67
CA LEU A 64 5.80 -4.29 7.62
C LEU A 64 4.92 -5.25 8.41
N GLY A 65 4.79 -5.00 9.71
CA GLY A 65 3.95 -5.79 10.61
C GLY A 65 3.08 -4.92 11.51
N TRP A 66 2.33 -5.58 12.39
CA TRP A 66 1.43 -4.93 13.36
C TRP A 66 2.11 -3.83 14.19
N ASP A 67 3.33 -4.08 14.65
CA ASP A 67 4.10 -3.15 15.49
C ASP A 67 4.48 -1.84 14.77
N ASP A 68 4.33 -1.78 13.45
CA ASP A 68 4.62 -0.60 12.65
C ASP A 68 3.39 0.33 12.50
N LEU A 69 2.20 -0.10 12.94
CA LEU A 69 0.96 0.68 12.85
C LEU A 69 1.07 2.10 13.43
N PRO A 70 1.66 2.33 14.63
CA PRO A 70 1.80 3.69 15.15
C PRO A 70 2.60 4.61 14.22
N LEU A 71 3.63 4.07 13.57
CA LEU A 71 4.46 4.81 12.62
C LEU A 71 3.74 5.03 11.29
N LEU A 72 2.96 4.06 10.83
CA LEU A 72 2.09 4.21 9.65
C LEU A 72 1.01 5.28 9.88
N PHE A 73 0.42 5.33 11.08
CA PHE A 73 -0.53 6.39 11.44
C PHE A 73 0.12 7.76 11.48
N ASP A 74 1.35 7.87 11.99
CA ASP A 74 2.09 9.12 11.91
C ASP A 74 2.45 9.50 10.47
N ALA A 75 2.78 8.51 9.64
CA ALA A 75 3.06 8.71 8.23
C ALA A 75 1.88 9.30 7.44
N LEU A 76 0.64 9.10 7.90
CA LEU A 76 -0.57 9.71 7.31
C LEU A 76 -0.72 11.21 7.61
N ARG A 77 0.05 11.79 8.54
CA ARG A 77 -0.08 13.24 8.83
C ARG A 77 0.34 14.06 7.62
N ASN A 78 -0.42 15.09 7.24
CA ASN A 78 -0.07 16.00 6.14
C ASN A 78 0.17 15.26 4.81
N VAL A 79 -0.67 14.30 4.47
CA VAL A 79 -0.69 13.65 3.14
C VAL A 79 -2.03 13.95 2.48
N ASP A 80 -2.01 14.13 1.17
CA ASP A 80 -3.20 14.45 0.37
C ASP A 80 -3.73 13.20 -0.36
N ALA A 81 -2.88 12.18 -0.55
CA ALA A 81 -3.26 10.87 -1.09
C ALA A 81 -2.31 9.76 -0.62
N VAL A 82 -2.78 8.52 -0.68
CA VAL A 82 -2.04 7.31 -0.29
C VAL A 82 -2.06 6.29 -1.43
N VAL A 83 -0.95 5.58 -1.61
CA VAL A 83 -0.86 4.34 -2.38
C VAL A 83 -0.44 3.25 -1.41
N VAL A 84 -1.13 2.12 -1.40
CA VAL A 84 -0.81 0.99 -0.50
C VAL A 84 -0.90 -0.33 -1.25
N GLY A 85 0.08 -1.21 -1.03
CA GLY A 85 0.05 -2.56 -1.58
C GLY A 85 1.31 -3.04 -2.26
N PRO A 86 1.90 -2.30 -3.22
CA PRO A 86 2.95 -2.83 -4.08
C PRO A 86 4.14 -3.41 -3.30
N GLY A 87 4.31 -4.74 -3.36
CA GLY A 87 5.44 -5.43 -2.76
C GLY A 87 5.44 -5.46 -1.22
N LEU A 88 4.28 -5.34 -0.57
CA LEU A 88 4.17 -5.49 0.89
C LEU A 88 4.22 -6.96 1.34
N GLY A 89 3.88 -7.88 0.43
CA GLY A 89 3.72 -9.30 0.74
C GLY A 89 2.53 -9.61 1.64
N GLU A 90 2.39 -10.88 2.01
CA GLU A 90 1.20 -11.39 2.70
C GLU A 90 1.00 -10.85 4.11
N SER A 91 2.07 -10.41 4.79
CA SER A 91 1.98 -9.88 6.16
C SER A 91 1.22 -8.55 6.23
N CYS A 92 0.93 -7.90 5.10
CA CYS A 92 0.08 -6.71 5.11
C CYS A 92 -1.32 -6.98 5.67
N GLU A 93 -1.81 -8.22 5.57
CA GLU A 93 -3.09 -8.62 6.16
C GLU A 93 -3.11 -8.50 7.69
N GLU A 94 -1.96 -8.52 8.36
CA GLU A 94 -1.94 -8.40 9.81
C GLU A 94 -2.38 -7.00 10.26
N TRP A 95 -2.01 -5.95 9.52
CA TRP A 95 -2.20 -4.55 9.94
C TRP A 95 -3.12 -3.72 9.05
N LEU A 96 -3.40 -4.17 7.81
CA LEU A 96 -4.16 -3.38 6.83
C LEU A 96 -5.55 -3.00 7.34
N GLY A 97 -6.23 -3.89 8.08
CA GLY A 97 -7.56 -3.60 8.65
C GLY A 97 -7.58 -2.37 9.56
N GLU A 98 -6.63 -2.26 10.49
CA GLU A 98 -6.50 -1.09 11.36
C GLU A 98 -6.06 0.16 10.58
N PHE A 99 -5.23 -0.02 9.56
CA PHE A 99 -4.81 1.06 8.68
C PHE A 99 -5.97 1.62 7.86
N LEU A 100 -6.85 0.77 7.32
CA LEU A 100 -8.08 1.15 6.62
C LEU A 100 -8.97 2.06 7.47
N GLY A 101 -9.11 1.77 8.76
CA GLY A 101 -9.87 2.60 9.70
C GLY A 101 -9.36 4.04 9.84
N ARG A 102 -8.14 4.35 9.35
CA ARG A 102 -7.57 5.71 9.32
C ARG A 102 -7.61 6.36 7.93
N LEU A 103 -8.07 5.64 6.91
CA LEU A 103 -8.07 6.08 5.52
C LEU A 103 -9.43 6.56 5.02
N GLU A 104 -10.49 6.53 5.84
CA GLU A 104 -11.88 6.81 5.43
C GLU A 104 -12.01 8.09 4.58
N THR A 105 -11.32 9.16 4.97
CA THR A 105 -11.36 10.48 4.32
C THR A 105 -10.12 10.78 3.46
N VAL A 106 -9.16 9.87 3.39
CA VAL A 106 -7.90 10.07 2.65
C VAL A 106 -8.00 9.36 1.30
N PRO A 107 -7.91 10.08 0.17
CA PRO A 107 -7.88 9.45 -1.15
C PRO A 107 -6.79 8.38 -1.22
N THR A 108 -7.19 7.14 -1.49
CA THR A 108 -6.27 5.99 -1.39
C THR A 108 -6.40 5.07 -2.59
N VAL A 109 -5.27 4.70 -3.18
CA VAL A 109 -5.16 3.64 -4.18
C VAL A 109 -4.70 2.35 -3.50
N PHE A 110 -5.54 1.33 -3.54
CA PHE A 110 -5.18 -0.03 -3.11
C PHE A 110 -4.79 -0.85 -4.33
N ASP A 111 -3.61 -1.44 -4.27
CA ASP A 111 -3.05 -2.24 -5.37
C ASP A 111 -2.43 -3.55 -4.84
N ALA A 112 -2.17 -4.51 -5.73
CA ALA A 112 -1.35 -5.69 -5.48
C ALA A 112 -1.66 -6.42 -4.13
N ASP A 113 -0.69 -6.48 -3.22
CA ASP A 113 -0.82 -7.21 -1.95
C ASP A 113 -1.94 -6.68 -1.05
N ALA A 114 -2.25 -5.38 -1.13
CA ALA A 114 -3.38 -4.81 -0.40
C ALA A 114 -4.72 -5.33 -0.96
N LEU A 115 -4.84 -5.49 -2.29
CA LEU A 115 -6.02 -6.10 -2.91
C LEU A 115 -6.15 -7.58 -2.55
N ASN A 116 -5.03 -8.29 -2.47
CA ASN A 116 -5.02 -9.68 -2.01
C ASN A 116 -5.53 -9.79 -0.57
N ALA A 117 -5.06 -8.93 0.35
CA ALA A 117 -5.53 -8.89 1.73
C ALA A 117 -7.03 -8.51 1.82
N LEU A 118 -7.47 -7.48 1.08
CA LEU A 118 -8.89 -7.09 0.98
C LEU A 118 -9.78 -8.24 0.48
N SER A 119 -9.30 -9.03 -0.49
CA SER A 119 -10.08 -10.16 -1.03
C SER A 119 -10.32 -11.28 -0.01
N ARG A 120 -9.45 -11.41 1.00
CA ARG A 120 -9.54 -12.41 2.06
C ARG A 120 -10.37 -11.96 3.27
N ARG A 121 -10.78 -10.69 3.32
CA ARG A 121 -11.58 -10.09 4.39
C ARG A 121 -12.67 -9.20 3.80
N ARG A 122 -13.80 -9.81 3.42
CA ARG A 122 -14.91 -9.10 2.73
C ARG A 122 -15.47 -7.94 3.53
N GLU A 123 -15.42 -8.00 4.84
CA GLU A 123 -15.81 -6.92 5.74
C GLU A 123 -14.96 -5.65 5.56
N TRP A 124 -13.71 -5.77 5.10
CA TRP A 124 -12.86 -4.60 4.80
C TRP A 124 -13.27 -3.91 3.51
N LEU A 125 -13.82 -4.65 2.54
CA LEU A 125 -14.37 -4.04 1.33
C LEU A 125 -15.55 -3.11 1.64
N GLN A 126 -16.30 -3.38 2.71
CA GLN A 126 -17.39 -2.53 3.17
C GLN A 126 -16.90 -1.24 3.83
N GLN A 127 -15.63 -1.17 4.24
CA GLN A 127 -15.01 0.02 4.81
C GLN A 127 -14.45 0.96 3.73
N LEU A 128 -14.40 0.52 2.47
CA LEU A 128 -13.95 1.36 1.37
C LEU A 128 -14.95 2.49 1.12
N SER A 129 -14.44 3.71 0.98
CA SER A 129 -15.23 4.92 0.74
C SER A 129 -15.13 5.36 -0.72
N ARG A 130 -15.87 6.42 -1.08
CA ARG A 130 -15.88 6.95 -2.46
C ARG A 130 -14.56 7.57 -2.91
N CYS A 131 -13.64 7.88 -1.98
CA CYS A 131 -12.31 8.39 -2.32
C CYS A 131 -11.27 7.27 -2.47
N HIS A 132 -11.67 6.00 -2.33
CA HIS A 132 -10.80 4.85 -2.54
C HIS A 132 -10.90 4.34 -3.96
N VAL A 133 -9.75 4.01 -4.54
CA VAL A 133 -9.60 3.40 -5.86
C VAL A 133 -8.92 2.06 -5.67
N ILE A 134 -9.43 1.02 -6.32
CA ILE A 134 -8.79 -0.30 -6.38
C ILE A 134 -8.34 -0.57 -7.82
N THR A 135 -7.17 -1.17 -8.00
CA THR A 135 -6.56 -1.41 -9.33
C THR A 135 -6.33 -2.88 -9.66
N PRO A 136 -7.34 -3.77 -9.52
CA PRO A 136 -7.12 -5.19 -9.69
C PRO A 136 -6.80 -5.58 -11.13
N HIS A 137 -5.82 -6.46 -11.31
CA HIS A 137 -5.74 -7.24 -12.54
C HIS A 137 -6.83 -8.34 -12.55
N ALA A 138 -7.00 -9.07 -13.67
CA ALA A 138 -8.08 -10.06 -13.82
C ALA A 138 -8.15 -11.11 -12.68
N GLY A 139 -7.00 -11.67 -12.28
CA GLY A 139 -6.92 -12.60 -11.14
C GLY A 139 -7.33 -11.98 -9.79
N GLU A 140 -6.89 -10.77 -9.46
CA GLU A 140 -7.29 -10.06 -8.22
C GLU A 140 -8.79 -9.74 -8.24
N ALA A 141 -9.32 -9.28 -9.37
CA ALA A 141 -10.74 -9.01 -9.54
C ALA A 141 -11.58 -10.28 -9.32
N SER A 142 -11.15 -11.41 -9.88
CA SER A 142 -11.82 -12.70 -9.65
C SER A 142 -11.86 -13.10 -8.17
N ARG A 143 -10.79 -12.83 -7.40
CA ARG A 143 -10.76 -13.10 -5.95
C ARG A 143 -11.68 -12.14 -5.19
N LEU A 144 -11.59 -10.85 -5.48
CA LEU A 144 -12.42 -9.80 -4.86
C LEU A 144 -13.92 -10.06 -5.09
N LEU A 145 -14.29 -10.48 -6.29
CA LEU A 145 -15.68 -10.76 -6.67
C LEU A 145 -16.14 -12.18 -6.27
N GLY A 146 -15.21 -13.03 -5.82
CA GLY A 146 -15.50 -14.42 -5.46
C GLY A 146 -15.81 -15.34 -6.63
N TRP A 147 -15.47 -14.96 -7.87
CA TRP A 147 -15.75 -15.72 -9.08
C TRP A 147 -14.96 -17.04 -9.17
N GLY A 148 -13.82 -17.15 -8.49
CA GLY A 148 -13.01 -18.37 -8.47
C GLY A 148 -13.61 -19.54 -7.67
N ASN A 149 -14.63 -19.28 -6.84
CA ASN A 149 -15.28 -20.30 -6.00
C ASN A 149 -16.65 -20.74 -6.54
N ASP A 150 -17.09 -20.19 -7.68
CA ASP A 150 -18.41 -20.48 -8.24
C ASP A 150 -18.27 -21.03 -9.66
N ALA A 151 -18.11 -22.35 -9.75
CA ALA A 151 -18.06 -23.10 -11.01
C ALA A 151 -19.39 -23.04 -11.81
N SER A 152 -20.38 -22.26 -11.37
CA SER A 152 -21.72 -22.17 -11.98
C SER A 152 -21.97 -20.93 -12.84
N ARG A 153 -21.01 -20.00 -12.98
CA ARG A 153 -21.25 -18.70 -13.65
C ARG A 153 -20.52 -18.46 -14.97
N VAL A 154 -19.97 -19.51 -15.57
CA VAL A 154 -19.55 -19.47 -16.99
C VAL A 154 -20.60 -20.23 -17.80
N ASN A 155 -21.76 -19.60 -18.02
CA ASN A 155 -22.72 -19.89 -19.09
C ASN A 155 -23.67 -18.70 -19.24
#